data_AF-A0A1G8FEX6-F1
#
_entry.id   AF-A0A1G8FEX6-F1
#
_cell.length_a   1.000
_cell.length_b   1.000
_cell.length_c   1.000
_cell.angle_alpha   90.00
_cell.angle_beta   90.00
_cell.angle_gamma   90.00
#
_symmetry.space_group_name_H-M   'P 1'
#
loop_
_entity.id
_entity.type
_entity.pdbx_description
1 polymer ?
#
loop_
_entity_poly.entity_id
_entity_poly.type
_entity_poly.pdbx_seq_one_letter_code
_entity_poly.pdbx_strand_id
1 'polypeptide(L)' 'MKQQERLRWRCRRGLLELDILLQRFLDKHYAQLDEVQLKTFETLLSLPDNDLWDIISSKKEVASENLKPLLKLLQQS' A
#
# COMPACT_ATOMS: atom_id res chain seq x y z
N MET A 1 14.58 -8.92 -6.09
CA MET A 1 14.06 -10.02 -5.25
C MET A 1 13.77 -9.57 -3.81
N LYS A 2 14.76 -9.11 -3.02
CA LYS A 2 14.59 -8.84 -1.57
C LYS A 2 13.52 -7.80 -1.16
N GLN A 3 13.29 -6.76 -1.96
CA GLN A 3 12.35 -5.67 -1.59
C GLN A 3 10.88 -6.13 -1.69
N GLN A 4 10.51 -6.82 -2.78
CA GLN A 4 9.16 -7.35 -3.00
C GLN A 4 8.74 -8.32 -1.89
N GLU A 5 9.63 -9.22 -1.50
CA GLU A 5 9.35 -10.23 -0.47
C GLU A 5 9.17 -9.57 0.91
N ARG A 6 9.96 -8.54 1.24
CA ARG A 6 9.80 -7.74 2.46
C ARG A 6 8.46 -7.01 2.48
N LEU A 7 8.09 -6.39 1.37
CA LEU A 7 6.79 -5.71 1.21
C LEU A 7 5.63 -6.70 1.33
N ARG A 8 5.70 -7.84 0.63
CA ARG A 8 4.72 -8.93 0.77
C ARG A 8 4.55 -9.37 2.22
N TRP A 9 5.65 -9.50 2.96
CA TRP A 9 5.60 -9.84 4.39
C TRP A 9 4.93 -8.74 5.22
N ARG A 10 5.17 -7.46 4.93
CA ARG A 10 4.49 -6.33 5.60
C ARG A 10 3.01 -6.19 5.25
N CYS A 11 2.57 -6.76 4.14
CA CYS A 11 1.15 -6.81 3.77
C CYS A 11 0.36 -7.85 4.57
N ARG A 12 1.03 -8.86 5.15
CA ARG A 12 0.39 -9.89 5.99
C ARG A 12 -0.06 -9.28 7.30
N ARG A 13 -1.34 -8.96 7.37
CA ARG A 13 -1.99 -8.22 8.46
C ARG A 13 -3.19 -8.99 9.00
N GLY A 14 -3.71 -8.57 10.15
CA GLY A 14 -4.83 -9.23 10.81
C GLY A 14 -6.15 -9.18 10.03
N LEU A 15 -6.27 -8.24 9.09
CA LEU A 15 -7.42 -8.07 8.20
C LEU A 15 -7.16 -8.76 6.85
N LEU A 16 -7.97 -9.77 6.54
CA LEU A 16 -7.86 -10.56 5.32
C LEU A 16 -8.17 -9.74 4.06
N GLU A 17 -9.14 -8.84 4.14
CA GLU A 17 -9.46 -7.90 3.05
C GLU A 17 -8.27 -7.00 2.73
N LEU A 18 -7.62 -6.45 3.76
CA LEU A 18 -6.45 -5.59 3.62
C LEU A 18 -5.27 -6.37 3.00
N ASP A 19 -5.03 -7.59 3.46
CA ASP A 19 -3.98 -8.46 2.92
C ASP A 19 -4.17 -8.73 1.42
N ILE A 20 -5.38 -9.13 1.01
CA ILE A 20 -5.70 -9.42 -0.41
C ILE A 20 -5.50 -8.17 -1.27
N LEU A 21 -5.99 -7.01 -0.80
CA LEU A 21 -5.92 -5.75 -1.53
C LEU A 21 -4.47 -5.32 -1.72
N LEU A 22 -3.67 -5.36 -0.66
CA LEU A 22 -2.25 -5.03 -0.69
C LEU A 22 -1.44 -6.02 -1.53
N GLN A 23 -1.73 -7.33 -1.45
CA GLN A 23 -1.07 -8.36 -2.26
C GLN A 23 -1.37 -8.17 -3.75
N ARG A 24 -2.64 -7.96 -4.13
CA ARG A 24 -3.03 -7.68 -5.53
C ARG A 24 -2.42 -6.40 -6.06
N PHE A 25 -2.44 -5.35 -5.25
CA PHE A 25 -1.84 -4.07 -5.60
C PHE A 25 -0.34 -4.24 -5.85
N LEU A 26 0.37 -4.91 -4.92
CA LEU A 26 1.80 -5.18 -5.08
C LEU A 26 2.06 -6.01 -6.35
N ASP A 27 1.29 -7.06 -6.60
CA ASP A 27 1.51 -7.92 -7.77
C ASP A 27 1.34 -7.16 -9.10
N LYS A 28 0.30 -6.33 -9.22
CA LYS A 28 0.03 -5.52 -10.43
C LYS A 28 0.97 -4.33 -10.58
N HIS A 29 1.20 -3.58 -9.50
CA HIS A 29 1.88 -2.29 -9.57
C HIS A 29 3.37 -2.36 -9.23
N TYR A 30 3.88 -3.40 -8.56
CA TYR A 30 5.31 -3.49 -8.23
C TYR A 30 6.22 -3.45 -9.46
N ALA A 31 5.78 -4.01 -10.59
CA ALA A 31 6.51 -3.93 -11.84
C ALA A 31 6.48 -2.53 -12.50
N GLN A 32 5.51 -1.68 -12.14
CA GLN A 32 5.35 -0.32 -12.65
C GLN A 32 5.76 0.77 -11.64
N LEU A 33 5.99 0.39 -10.38
CA LEU A 33 6.34 1.31 -9.29
C LEU A 33 7.83 1.63 -9.36
N ASP A 34 8.10 2.93 -9.35
CA ASP A 34 9.46 3.45 -9.27
C ASP A 34 10.00 3.39 -7.82
N GLU A 35 11.31 3.50 -7.62
CA GLU A 35 11.93 3.38 -6.29
C GLU A 35 11.38 4.42 -5.30
N VAL A 36 11.03 5.61 -5.79
CA VAL A 36 10.39 6.68 -5.00
C VAL A 36 9.00 6.26 -4.53
N GLN A 37 8.22 5.65 -5.41
CA GLN A 37 6.86 5.20 -5.07
C GLN A 37 6.92 4.00 -4.11
N LEU A 38 7.87 3.09 -4.30
CA LEU A 38 8.14 1.99 -3.36
C LEU A 38 8.49 2.51 -1.97
N LYS A 39 9.39 3.49 -1.84
CA LYS A 39 9.71 4.12 -0.53
C LYS A 39 8.49 4.74 0.13
N THR A 40 7.65 5.40 -0.66
CA THR A 40 6.44 6.05 -0.19
C THR A 40 5.43 5.00 0.29
N PHE A 41 5.29 3.88 -0.45
CA PHE A 41 4.49 2.73 -0.06
C PHE A 41 5.04 2.04 1.20
N GLU A 42 6.35 1.92 1.35
CA GLU A 42 6.99 1.36 2.54
C GLU A 42 6.68 2.19 3.79
N THR A 43 6.63 3.52 3.64
CA THR A 43 6.24 4.46 4.70
C THR A 43 4.77 4.30 5.06
N LEU A 44 3.90 4.14 4.07
CA LEU A 44 2.48 3.86 4.27
C LEU A 44 2.27 2.51 4.99
N LEU A 45 2.98 1.47 4.58
CA LEU A 45 2.97 0.16 5.26
C LEU A 45 3.60 0.18 6.66
N SER A 46 4.22 1.28 7.07
CA SER A 46 4.66 1.47 8.46
C SER A 46 3.52 1.90 9.37
N LEU A 47 2.35 2.28 8.82
CA LEU A 47 1.17 2.65 9.58
C LEU A 47 0.42 1.44 10.13
N PRO A 48 -0.34 1.59 11.24
CA PRO A 48 -1.15 0.51 11.79
C PRO A 48 -2.33 0.15 10.87
N ASP A 49 -2.86 -1.07 11.03
CA ASP A 49 -3.89 -1.64 10.15
C ASP A 49 -5.13 -0.78 10.04
N ASN A 50 -5.58 -0.22 11.16
CA ASN A 50 -6.73 0.68 11.22
C ASN A 50 -6.50 1.94 10.37
N ASP A 51 -5.29 2.52 10.40
CA ASP A 51 -4.98 3.73 9.64
C ASP A 51 -4.92 3.43 8.15
N LEU A 52 -4.30 2.31 7.77
CA LEU A 52 -4.32 1.83 6.39
C LEU A 52 -5.75 1.61 5.90
N TRP A 53 -6.56 0.92 6.69
CA TRP A 53 -7.95 0.67 6.33
C TRP A 53 -8.74 1.98 6.16
N ASP A 54 -8.56 2.94 7.05
CA ASP A 54 -9.23 4.25 6.98
C ASP A 54 -8.79 5.04 5.74
N ILE A 55 -7.50 5.00 5.41
CA ILE A 55 -6.92 5.60 4.21
C ILE A 55 -7.47 4.94 2.92
N ILE A 56 -7.54 3.62 2.87
CA ILE A 56 -8.04 2.85 1.71
C ILE A 56 -9.54 3.02 1.55
N SER A 57 -10.28 3.01 2.65
CA SER A 57 -11.73 3.25 2.71
C SER A 57 -12.08 4.72 2.42
N SER A 58 -11.11 5.55 2.04
CA SER A 58 -11.26 6.98 1.76
C SER A 58 -11.85 7.78 2.93
N LYS A 59 -11.72 7.27 4.15
CA LYS A 59 -12.12 7.92 5.40
C LYS A 59 -11.06 8.89 5.92
N LYS A 60 -9.79 8.65 5.57
CA LYS A 60 -8.66 9.52 5.92
C LYS A 60 -8.01 10.12 4.68
N GLU A 61 -7.90 11.45 4.65
CA GLU A 61 -7.06 12.13 3.67
C GLU A 61 -5.58 12.01 4.05
N VAL A 62 -4.76 11.48 3.14
CA VAL A 62 -3.31 11.52 3.29
C VAL A 62 -2.79 12.93 3.02
N ALA A 63 -2.11 13.51 3.99
CA ALA A 63 -1.52 14.84 3.86
C ALA A 63 -0.40 14.89 2.80
N SER A 64 0.21 13.75 2.47
CA SER A 64 1.30 13.69 1.50
C SER A 64 0.77 13.63 0.08
N GLU A 65 1.01 14.68 -0.72
CA GLU A 65 0.65 14.72 -2.14
C GLU A 65 1.27 13.58 -2.95
N ASN A 66 2.46 13.12 -2.56
CA ASN A 66 3.15 11.98 -3.18
C ASN A 66 2.45 10.62 -2.94
N LEU A 67 1.59 10.51 -1.92
CA LEU A 67 0.82 9.29 -1.63
C LEU A 67 -0.50 9.23 -2.40
N LYS A 68 -1.06 10.38 -2.78
CA LYS A 68 -2.35 10.47 -3.50
C LYS A 68 -2.43 9.63 -4.78
N PRO A 69 -1.44 9.65 -5.70
CA PRO A 69 -1.52 8.83 -6.92
C PRO A 69 -1.50 7.33 -6.61
N LEU A 70 -0.65 6.90 -5.67
CA LEU A 70 -0.53 5.50 -5.25
C LEU A 70 -1.83 4.99 -4.61
N LEU A 71 -2.45 5.83 -3.79
CA LEU A 71 -3.73 5.55 -3.15
C LEU A 71 -4.87 5.37 -4.15
N LYS A 72 -4.94 6.23 -5.17
CA LYS A 72 -5.94 6.07 -6.24
C LYS A 72 -5.80 4.73 -6.95
N LEU A 73 -4.57 4.32 -7.29
CA LEU A 73 -4.31 3.04 -7.93
C LEU A 73 -4.72 1.86 -7.04
N LEU A 74 -4.50 1.99 -5.73
CA LEU A 74 -4.87 0.98 -4.75
C LEU A 74 -6.39 0.91 -4.55
N GLN A 75 -7.10 2.03 -4.55
CA GLN A 75 -8.58 2.06 -4.52
C GLN A 75 -9.25 1.53 -5.79
N GLN A 76 -8.54 1.54 -6.93
CA GLN A 76 -9.05 1.10 -8.23
C GLN A 76 -8.73 -0.37 -8.57
N SER A 77 -8.07 -1.12 -7.68
CA SER A 77 -7.49 -2.44 -7.95
C SER A 77 -8.33 -3.66 -7.63
#